data_AF-A0A2T2RVD8-F1
#
_entry.id   AF-A0A2T2RVD8-F1
#
_cell.length_a   1.000
_cell.length_b   1.000
_cell.length_c   1.000
_cell.angle_alpha   90.00
_cell.angle_beta   90.00
_cell.angle_gamma   90.00
#
_symmetry.space_group_name_H-M   'P 1'
#
loop_
_entity.id
_entity.type
_entity.pdbx_description
1 polymer ?
#
loop_
_entity_poly.entity_id
_entity_poly.type
_entity_poly.pdbx_seq_one_letter_code
_entity_poly.pdbx_strand_id
1 'polypeptide(L)'
;MNPPVFDNRPLVVMCCGDNDEAKQQIAVLIEDVGCKAKDMGNLKYARMLETAAAVVIKMLFVRTRYPYSFDFNTPKSKGDLNKNQHTIYAVFIHS
;
A
#
# COMPACT_ATOMS: atom_id res chain seq x y z
N MET A 1 -8.94 -13.44 5.72
CA MET A 1 -8.88 -12.84 4.37
C MET A 1 -7.52 -13.21 3.78
N ASN A 2 -7.38 -13.48 2.48
CA ASN A 2 -6.06 -13.75 1.89
C ASN A 2 -5.74 -12.62 0.89
N PRO A 3 -4.98 -11.59 1.31
CA PRO A 3 -4.75 -10.41 0.52
C PRO A 3 -3.83 -10.76 -0.66
N PRO A 4 -3.91 -9.99 -1.75
CA PRO A 4 -3.07 -10.23 -2.91
C PRO A 4 -1.59 -10.10 -2.54
N VAL A 5 -0.79 -11.06 -3.02
CA VAL A 5 0.67 -11.09 -2.91
C VAL A 5 1.26 -10.62 -4.24
N PHE A 6 2.21 -9.70 -4.21
CA PHE A 6 2.81 -9.07 -5.40
C PHE A 6 4.29 -9.39 -5.48
N ASP A 7 4.73 -10.05 -6.54
CA ASP A 7 6.11 -10.54 -6.67
C ASP A 7 6.57 -11.32 -5.42
N ASN A 8 5.71 -12.21 -4.89
CA ASN A 8 5.92 -12.92 -3.62
C ASN A 8 6.12 -12.01 -2.38
N ARG A 9 5.75 -10.73 -2.45
CA ARG A 9 5.79 -9.78 -1.33
C ARG A 9 4.36 -9.52 -0.82
N PRO A 10 4.14 -9.53 0.51
CA PRO A 10 2.85 -9.15 1.09
C PRO A 10 2.56 -7.67 0.84
N LEU A 11 1.27 -7.33 0.71
CA LEU A 11 0.81 -5.96 0.57
C LEU A 11 1.27 -5.11 1.77
N VAL A 12 1.86 -3.94 1.50
CA VAL A 12 2.28 -3.02 2.56
C VAL A 12 1.18 -2.01 2.85
N VAL A 13 0.80 -1.90 4.12
CA VAL A 13 -0.15 -0.90 4.63
C VAL A 13 0.64 0.14 5.41
N MET A 14 0.52 1.41 5.00
CA MET A 14 1.18 2.53 5.65
C MET A 14 0.25 3.12 6.71
N CYS A 15 0.75 3.26 7.94
CA CYS A 15 0.01 3.81 9.08
C CYS A 15 0.78 4.96 9.72
N CYS A 16 0.06 5.96 10.20
CA CYS A 16 0.59 7.04 11.02
C CYS A 16 -0.38 7.35 12.17
N GLY A 17 0.15 7.82 13.29
CA GLY A 17 -0.63 8.11 14.48
C GLY A 17 0.25 8.65 15.60
N ASP A 18 -0.37 9.35 16.55
CA ASP A 18 0.32 9.99 17.67
C ASP A 18 0.40 9.11 18.92
N ASN A 19 -0.37 8.01 18.94
CA ASN A 19 -0.35 7.02 20.00
C ASN A 19 0.34 5.74 19.51
N ASP A 20 1.47 5.41 20.12
CA ASP A 20 2.26 4.23 19.76
C ASP A 20 1.54 2.90 20.09
N GLU A 21 0.74 2.85 21.16
CA GLU A 21 -0.05 1.66 21.51
C GLU A 21 -1.14 1.40 20.47
N ALA A 22 -1.82 2.46 20.02
CA ALA A 22 -2.82 2.36 18.96
C ALA A 22 -2.19 1.88 17.63
N LYS A 23 -1.01 2.39 17.27
CA LYS A 23 -0.28 1.92 16.08
C LYS A 23 0.14 0.45 16.18
N GLN A 24 0.53 -0.03 17.36
CA GLN A 24 0.85 -1.45 17.58
C GLN A 24 -0.38 -2.33 17.39
N GLN A 25 -1.53 -1.94 17.95
CA GLN A 25 -2.79 -2.67 17.75
C GLN A 25 -3.18 -2.73 16.27
N ILE A 26 -3.05 -1.62 15.56
CA ILE A 26 -3.33 -1.57 14.11
C ILE A 26 -2.34 -2.43 13.32
N ALA A 27 -1.06 -2.45 13.70
CA ALA A 27 -0.07 -3.30 13.05
C ALA A 27 -0.44 -4.80 13.18
N VAL A 28 -0.88 -5.24 14.35
CA VAL A 28 -1.37 -6.62 14.57
C VAL A 28 -2.55 -6.92 13.65
N LEU A 29 -3.55 -6.03 13.57
CA LEU A 29 -4.71 -6.24 12.70
C LEU A 29 -4.34 -6.30 11.22
N ILE A 30 -3.36 -5.50 10.78
CA ILE A 30 -2.83 -5.52 9.41
C ILE A 30 -2.13 -6.84 9.12
N GLU A 31 -1.32 -7.33 10.06
CA GLU A 31 -0.60 -8.58 9.91
C GLU A 31 -1.53 -9.80 9.95
N ASP A 32 -2.56 -9.76 10.81
CA ASP A 32 -3.60 -10.80 10.91
C ASP A 32 -4.39 -10.95 9.60
N VAL A 33 -4.57 -9.87 8.84
CA VAL A 33 -5.18 -9.95 7.51
C VAL A 33 -4.20 -10.35 6.42
N GLY A 34 -2.93 -10.66 6.72
CA GLY A 34 -1.91 -11.12 5.77
C GLY A 34 -1.15 -10.00 5.05
N CYS A 35 -1.27 -8.77 5.53
CA CYS A 35 -0.53 -7.62 5.01
C CYS A 35 0.73 -7.35 5.87
N LYS A 36 1.56 -6.40 5.47
CA LYS A 36 2.71 -5.92 6.23
C LYS A 36 2.46 -4.48 6.68
N ALA A 37 2.52 -4.23 7.98
CA ALA A 37 2.40 -2.88 8.51
C ALA A 37 3.70 -2.08 8.30
N LYS A 38 3.55 -0.80 7.97
CA LYS A 38 4.65 0.16 7.88
C LYS A 38 4.28 1.44 8.63
N ASP A 39 4.94 1.66 9.77
CA ASP A 39 4.81 2.90 10.53
C ASP A 39 5.51 4.05 9.79
N MET A 40 4.75 5.13 9.58
CA MET A 40 5.16 6.38 8.95
C MET A 40 5.38 7.50 9.96
N GLY A 41 5.16 7.22 11.26
CA GLY A 41 5.37 8.10 12.38
C GLY A 41 4.12 8.88 12.77
N ASN A 42 4.34 10.12 13.20
CA ASN A 42 3.32 11.01 13.75
C ASN A 42 2.19 11.33 12.75
N LEU A 43 1.00 11.65 13.26
CA LEU A 43 -0.20 11.96 12.48
C LEU A 43 -0.01 13.12 11.48
N LYS A 44 0.99 13.99 11.67
CA LYS A 44 1.38 15.02 10.69
C LYS A 44 1.69 14.45 9.30
N TYR A 45 2.10 13.18 9.20
CA TYR A 45 2.38 12.50 7.93
C TYR A 45 1.10 12.01 7.22
N ALA A 46 -0.07 12.05 7.87
CA ALA A 46 -1.35 11.66 7.26
C ALA A 46 -1.64 12.46 5.99
N ARG A 47 -1.42 13.78 6.01
CA ARG A 47 -1.65 14.63 4.84
C ARG A 47 -0.81 14.21 3.62
N MET A 48 0.43 13.80 3.86
CA MET A 48 1.31 13.29 2.83
C MET A 48 0.80 11.94 2.30
N LEU A 49 0.37 11.05 3.20
CA LEU A 49 -0.20 9.75 2.86
C LEU A 49 -1.49 9.87 2.04
N GLU A 50 -2.41 10.76 2.42
CA GLU A 50 -3.64 11.04 1.68
C GLU A 50 -3.35 11.60 0.28
N THR A 51 -2.36 12.49 0.17
CA THR A 51 -1.95 13.05 -1.12
C THR A 51 -1.35 11.96 -2.01
N ALA A 52 -0.49 11.11 -1.45
CA ALA A 52 0.05 9.95 -2.15
C ALA A 52 -1.07 8.98 -2.60
N ALA A 53 -2.07 8.73 -1.74
CA ALA A 53 -3.24 7.94 -2.07
C ALA A 53 -3.99 8.51 -3.28
N ALA A 54 -4.28 9.81 -3.25
CA ALA A 54 -4.99 10.49 -4.34
C ALA A 54 -4.23 10.38 -5.66
N VAL A 55 -2.90 10.51 -5.64
CA VAL A 55 -2.06 10.34 -6.83
C VAL A 55 -2.10 8.91 -7.35
N VAL A 56 -1.93 7.89 -6.49
CA VAL A 56 -1.98 6.48 -6.87
C VAL A 56 -3.35 6.12 -7.45
N ILE A 57 -4.43 6.52 -6.78
CA ILE A 57 -5.80 6.34 -7.26
C ILE A 57 -5.95 7.00 -8.63
N LYS A 58 -5.54 8.25 -8.79
CA LYS A 58 -5.64 8.95 -10.08
C LYS A 58 -4.85 8.22 -11.18
N MET A 59 -3.66 7.71 -10.88
CA MET A 59 -2.85 6.93 -11.82
C MET A 59 -3.54 5.62 -12.24
N LEU A 60 -4.17 4.92 -11.29
CA LEU A 60 -4.92 3.68 -11.57
C LEU A 60 -6.08 3.92 -12.55
N PHE A 61 -6.71 5.11 -12.52
CA PHE A 61 -7.89 5.41 -13.32
C PHE A 61 -7.64 6.28 -14.56
N VAL A 62 -6.46 6.88 -14.73
CA VAL A 62 -6.17 7.83 -15.84
C VAL A 62 -5.94 7.15 -17.19
N ARG A 63 -5.50 5.89 -17.25
CA ARG A 63 -5.41 5.11 -18.51
C ARG A 63 -5.69 3.63 -18.22
N THR A 64 -6.71 3.08 -18.86
CA THR A 64 -7.11 1.66 -18.88
C THR A 64 -6.09 0.73 -19.58
N ARG A 65 -4.79 0.92 -19.32
CA ARG A 65 -3.70 0.17 -19.98
C ARG A 65 -2.49 -0.11 -19.10
N TYR A 66 -2.52 0.32 -17.83
CA TYR A 66 -1.58 -0.18 -16.84
C TYR A 66 -2.29 -1.23 -15.98
N PRO A 67 -1.68 -2.40 -15.75
CA PRO A 67 -2.17 -3.31 -14.72
C PRO A 67 -2.31 -2.53 -13.40
N TYR A 68 -3.34 -2.84 -12.62
CA TYR A 68 -3.74 -2.13 -11.40
C TYR A 68 -2.76 -2.33 -10.22
N SER A 69 -1.46 -2.35 -10.50
CA SER A 69 -0.37 -2.59 -9.56
C SER A 69 0.61 -1.40 -9.56
N PHE A 70 0.74 -0.73 -8.42
CA PHE A 70 1.75 0.30 -8.17
C PHE A 70 2.76 -0.17 -7.11
N ASP A 71 4.05 -0.20 -7.44
CA ASP A 71 5.15 -0.52 -6.51
C ASP A 71 6.08 0.69 -6.37
N PHE A 72 6.38 1.07 -5.13
CA PHE A 72 7.29 2.16 -4.78
C PHE A 72 8.78 1.76 -4.84
N ASN A 73 9.10 0.47 -4.91
CA ASN A 73 10.48 -0.04 -4.69
C ASN A 73 11.23 -0.52 -5.95
N THR A 74 10.63 -0.51 -7.14
CA THR A 74 11.29 -1.06 -8.35
C THR A 74 11.40 -0.06 -9.52
N PRO A 75 12.60 0.16 -10.09
CA PRO A 75 12.73 0.67 -11.45
C PRO A 75 12.29 -0.44 -12.42
N LYS A 76 11.21 -0.23 -13.18
CA LYS A 76 10.72 -1.25 -14.13
C LYS A 76 11.74 -1.50 -15.24
N SER A 77 12.24 -2.74 -15.34
CA SER A 77 12.93 -3.25 -16.54
C SER A 77 11.89 -3.54 -17.63
N LYS A 78 12.22 -3.24 -18.89
CA LYS A 78 11.32 -3.30 -20.07
C LYS A 78 10.82 -4.71 -20.44
N GLY A 79 11.17 -5.78 -19.71
CA GLY A 79 10.94 -7.18 -20.10
C GLY A 79 9.74 -7.90 -19.47
N ASP A 80 9.24 -7.48 -18.31
CA ASP A 80 8.37 -8.33 -17.48
C ASP A 80 6.86 -8.08 -17.67
N LEU A 81 6.40 -8.04 -18.93
CA LEU A 81 5.00 -7.78 -19.27
C LEU A 81 4.14 -9.05 -19.42
N ASN A 82 4.53 -10.18 -18.81
CA ASN A 82 3.74 -11.41 -18.98
C ASN A 82 3.66 -12.27 -17.72
N LYS A 83 2.58 -12.06 -16.95
CA LYS A 83 1.64 -13.05 -16.38
C LYS A 83 1.03 -12.51 -15.08
N ASN A 84 -0.30 -12.39 -15.08
CA ASN A 84 -1.19 -12.25 -13.91
C ASN A 84 -0.92 -11.09 -12.95
N GLN A 85 -1.12 -9.85 -13.42
CA GLN A 85 -0.96 -8.67 -12.57
C GLN A 85 -2.26 -8.35 -11.81
N HIS A 86 -2.24 -8.68 -10.52
CA HIS A 86 -3.34 -8.50 -9.58
C HIS A 86 -3.38 -7.07 -9.01
N THR A 87 -4.56 -6.66 -8.52
CA THR A 87 -4.91 -5.33 -8.01
C THR A 87 -4.21 -4.98 -6.70
N ILE A 88 -3.38 -3.93 -6.70
CA ILE A 88 -2.76 -3.33 -5.50
C ILE A 88 -3.71 -2.31 -4.89
N TYR A 89 -4.11 -2.53 -3.64
CA TYR A 89 -4.85 -1.57 -2.83
C TYR A 89 -3.89 -0.92 -1.84
N ALA A 90 -3.55 0.35 -2.05
CA ALA A 90 -2.91 1.13 -1.00
C ALA A 90 -3.98 1.53 0.02
N VAL A 91 -4.03 0.82 1.14
CA VAL A 91 -4.91 1.17 2.27
C VAL A 91 -4.13 2.11 3.19
N PHE A 92 -4.72 3.26 3.48
CA PHE A 92 -4.19 4.25 4.41
C PHE A 92 -5.15 4.31 5.59
N ILE A 93 -4.65 4.07 6.80
CA ILE A 93 -5.44 4.10 8.03
C ILE A 93 -4.88 5.21 8.92
N HIS A 94 -5.75 6.11 9.38
CA HIS A 94 -5.43 7.08 10.43
C HIS A 94 -6.03 6.61 11.75
N SER A 95 -5.33 6.82 12.87
CA SER A 95 -5.85 6.65 14.23
C SER A 95 -5.50 7.85 15.09
#